data_AF-A0A3E1ESC7-F1
#
_entry.id   AF-A0A3E1ESC7-F1
#
_cell.length_a   1.000
_cell.length_b   1.000
_cell.length_c   1.000
_cell.angle_alpha   90.00
_cell.angle_beta   90.00
_cell.angle_gamma   90.00
#
_symmetry.space_group_name_H-M   'P 1'
#
loop_
_entity.id
_entity.type
_entity.pdbx_description
1 polymer ?
#
loop_
_entity_poly.entity_id
_entity_poly.type
_entity_poly.pdbx_seq_one_letter_code
_entity_poly.pdbx_strand_id
1 'polypeptide(L)' 'MIGTGVFGALGYQVAALPSGFVIVLLWVVGGLLAFCGAVNYAELSAAMPRSGGEYALLSEL' A
#
# COMPACT_ATOMS: atom_id res chain seq x y z
N MET A 1 0.08 7.68 1.58
CA MET A 1 -0.46 8.05 2.92
C MET A 1 0.69 8.17 3.89
N ILE A 2 0.75 9.22 4.71
CA ILE A 2 1.72 9.32 5.81
C ILE A 2 0.96 8.98 7.11
N GLY A 3 1.51 8.08 7.91
CA GLY A 3 0.90 7.63 9.17
C GLY A 3 1.95 7.07 10.14
N THR A 4 1.50 6.66 11.32
CA THR A 4 2.39 6.18 12.41
C THR A 4 3.01 4.81 12.14
N GLY A 5 2.56 4.09 11.11
CA GLY A 5 3.06 2.76 10.75
C GLY A 5 4.57 2.70 10.48
N VAL A 6 5.21 3.82 10.15
CA VAL A 6 6.67 3.91 10.00
C VAL A 6 7.41 3.51 11.28
N PHE A 7 6.91 3.90 12.46
CA PHE A 7 7.56 3.59 13.74
C PHE A 7 7.32 2.13 14.17
N GLY A 8 6.18 1.54 13.78
CA GLY A 8 5.87 0.14 14.08
C GLY A 8 6.58 -0.83 13.15
N ALA A 9 6.45 -0.64 11.83
CA ALA A 9 6.96 -1.58 10.83
C ALA A 9 8.50 -1.64 10.81
N LEU A 10 9.19 -0.51 10.94
CA LEU A 10 10.65 -0.47 10.95
C LEU A 10 11.25 -1.26 12.12
N GLY A 11 10.62 -1.22 13.30
CA GLY A 11 11.09 -1.94 14.49
C GLY A 11 11.16 -3.46 14.26
N TYR A 12 10.14 -4.03 13.59
CA TYR A 12 10.13 -5.44 13.22
C TYR A 12 11.09 -5.77 12.07
N GLN A 13 11.22 -4.88 11.08
CA GLN A 13 12.08 -5.10 9.91
C GLN A 13 13.57 -5.13 10.28
N VAL A 14 14.03 -4.21 11.14
CA VAL A 14 15.44 -4.14 11.57
C VAL A 14 15.83 -5.36 12.41
N ALA A 15 14.91 -5.89 13.21
CA ALA A 15 15.16 -7.09 14.01
C ALA A 15 15.38 -8.35 13.14
N ALA A 16 14.66 -8.47 12.03
CA ALA A 16 14.76 -9.61 11.12
C ALA A 16 15.80 -9.44 10.00
N LEU A 17 16.09 -8.20 9.59
CA LEU A 17 17.03 -7.88 8.52
C LEU A 17 18.15 -6.95 9.03
N PRO A 18 19.39 -7.46 9.21
CA PRO A 18 20.51 -6.66 9.74
C PRO A 18 21.13 -5.71 8.71
N SER A 19 20.55 -5.57 7.51
CA SER A 19 21.08 -4.72 6.42
C SER A 19 20.15 -3.56 6.10
N GLY A 20 20.61 -2.34 6.39
CA GLY A 20 19.86 -1.11 6.08
C GLY A 20 19.58 -0.94 4.58
N PHE A 21 20.47 -1.40 3.71
CA PHE A 21 20.26 -1.36 2.26
C PHE A 21 19.05 -2.20 1.84
N VAL A 22 18.92 -3.41 2.39
CA VAL A 22 17.80 -4.31 2.08
C VAL A 22 16.48 -3.72 2.56
N ILE A 23 16.49 -3.06 3.73
CA ILE A 23 15.30 -2.35 4.24
C ILE A 23 14.89 -1.24 3.27
N VAL A 24 15.81 -0.37 2.85
CA VAL A 24 15.50 0.69 1.90
C VAL A 24 14.95 0.13 0.58
N LEU A 25 15.54 -0.96 0.06
CA LEU A 25 15.04 -1.62 -1.15
C LEU A 25 13.61 -2.16 -0.97
N LEU A 26 13.31 -2.79 0.18
CA LEU A 26 11.96 -3.26 0.51
C LEU A 26 10.94 -2.10 0.52
N TRP A 27 11.32 -0.95 1.07
CA TRP A 27 10.46 0.24 1.07
C TRP A 27 10.22 0.79 -0.34
N VAL A 28 11.25 0.82 -1.19
CA VAL A 28 11.10 1.24 -2.59
C VAL A 28 10.18 0.30 -3.34
N VAL A 29 10.38 -1.02 -3.23
CA VAL A 29 9.53 -2.02 -3.89
C VAL A 29 8.10 -1.96 -3.36
N GLY A 30 7.91 -1.87 -2.05
CA GLY A 30 6.59 -1.72 -1.42
C GLY A 30 5.88 -0.45 -1.87
N GLY A 31 6.60 0.66 -2.03
CA GLY A 31 6.09 1.92 -2.56
C GLY A 31 5.64 1.80 -4.02
N LEU A 32 6.42 1.13 -4.86
CA LEU A 32 6.06 0.88 -6.27
C LEU A 32 4.79 0.02 -6.37
N LEU A 33 4.69 -1.06 -5.58
CA LEU A 33 3.50 -1.92 -5.55
C LEU A 33 2.26 -1.14 -5.08
N ALA A 34 2.39 -0.33 -4.03
CA ALA A 34 1.30 0.51 -3.55
C ALA A 34 0.86 1.54 -4.60
N PHE A 35 1.81 2.11 -5.36
CA PHE A 35 1.51 3.03 -6.45
C PHE A 35 0.72 2.34 -7.58
N CYS A 36 1.16 1.16 -8.04
CA CYS A 36 0.43 0.38 -9.03
C CYS A 36 -0.99 0.04 -8.55
N GLY A 37 -1.14 -0.37 -7.28
CA GLY A 37 -2.45 -0.64 -6.67
C GLY A 37 -3.35 0.60 -6.63
N ALA A 38 -2.80 1.76 -6.30
CA ALA A 38 -3.55 3.01 -6.26
C ALA A 38 -4.05 3.44 -7.64
N VAL A 39 -3.24 3.28 -8.70
CA VAL A 39 -3.67 3.57 -10.08
C VAL A 39 -4.81 2.64 -10.49
N ASN A 40 -4.68 1.33 -10.24
CA ASN A 40 -5.75 0.37 -10.56
C ASN A 40 -7.06 0.70 -9.83
N TYR A 41 -6.99 1.06 -8.55
CA TYR A 41 -8.15 1.47 -7.76
C TYR A 41 -8.75 2.79 -8.28
N ALA A 42 -7.93 3.72 -8.75
CA ALA A 42 -8.39 4.99 -9.32
C ALA A 42 -9.17 4.76 -10.62
N GLU A 43 -8.63 3.96 -11.54
CA GLU A 43 -9.31 3.61 -12.80
C GLU A 43 -10.65 2.90 -12.52
N LEU A 44 -10.64 1.97 -11.57
CA LEU A 44 -11.82 1.21 -11.23
C LEU A 44 -12.91 2.06 -10.56
N SER A 45 -12.52 2.95 -9.66
CA SER A 45 -13.46 3.89 -9.01
C SER A 45 -13.98 4.98 -9.95
N ALA A 46 -13.21 5.34 -11.00
CA ALA A 46 -13.68 6.20 -12.08
C ALA A 46 -14.69 5.49 -12.99
N ALA A 47 -14.48 4.20 -13.28
CA ALA A 47 -15.39 3.39 -14.11
C ALA A 47 -16.73 3.10 -13.41
N MET A 48 -16.73 2.98 -12.08
CA MET A 48 -17.92 2.66 -11.28
C MET A 48 -18.14 3.72 -10.18
N PRO A 49 -18.63 4.94 -10.53
CA PRO A 49 -18.73 6.06 -9.62
C PRO A 49 -19.94 5.93 -8.68
N ARG A 50 -19.86 5.03 -7.70
CA ARG A 50 -20.87 4.80 -6.67
C ARG A 50 -20.39 5.26 -5.29
N SER A 51 -21.29 5.77 -4.47
CA SER A 51 -21.01 6.06 -3.06
C SER A 51 -20.96 4.75 -2.25
N GLY A 52 -19.89 4.55 -1.48
CA GLY A 52 -19.69 3.34 -0.66
C GLY A 52 -18.25 2.81 -0.62
N GLY A 53 -17.35 3.39 -1.43
CA GLY A 53 -15.93 3.01 -1.44
C GLY A 53 -15.72 1.56 -1.87
N GLU A 54 -14.78 0.89 -1.24
CA GLU A 54 -14.43 -0.51 -1.54
C GLU A 54 -15.61 -1.47 -1.34
N TYR A 55 -16.53 -1.18 -0.42
CA TYR A 55 -17.72 -2.02 -0.21
C TYR A 55 -18.63 -2.05 -1.44
N ALA A 56 -18.85 -0.90 -2.08
CA ALA A 56 -19.64 -0.83 -3.30
C ALA A 56 -18.99 -1.65 -4.42
N LEU A 57 -17.66 -1.59 -4.51
CA LEU A 57 -16.88 -2.33 -5.49
C LEU A 57 -16.95 -3.86 -5.28
N LEU A 58 -16.77 -4.32 -4.05
CA LEU A 58 -16.78 -5.75 -3.73
C LEU A 58 -18.19 -6.35 -3.75
N SER A 59 -19.23 -5.55 -3.53
CA SER A 59 -20.62 -6.01 -3.59
C SER A 59 -21.13 -6.34 -5.00
N GLU A 60 -20.36 -5.99 -6.03
CA GLU A 60 -20.67 -6.30 -7.44
C GLU A 60 -19.90 -7.52 -7.98
N LEU A 61 -19.00 -8.12 -7.17
CA LEU A 61 -18.35 -9.42 -7.45
C LEU A 61 -19.28 -10.58 -7.10
#